data_AF-A0A961CJK4-F1
#
_entry.id   AF-A0A961CJK4-F1
#
_cell.length_a   1.000
_cell.length_b   1.000
_cell.length_c   1.000
_cell.angle_alpha   90.00
_cell.angle_beta   90.00
_cell.angle_gamma   90.00
#
_symmetry.space_group_name_H-M   'P 1'
#
loop_
_entity.id
_entity.type
_entity.pdbx_description
1 polymer ?
#
loop_
_entity_poly.entity_id
_entity_poly.type
_entity_poly.pdbx_seq_one_letter_code
_entity_poly.pdbx_strand_id
1 'polypeptide(L)'
;AGDFILSDRLVSLLLAQLSETPMLATVFDDLLDPAGSELYAKHATRYVGADQPTTFAALVAAAQARGEIAVGFRHGDRGQTTINPPKAMPVTLGPGDQVLVFAADAT
;
A
#
# COMPACT_ATOMS: atom_id res chain seq x y z
N ALA A 1 5.29 22.05 2.42
CA ALA A 1 3.99 21.35 2.42
C ALA A 1 3.35 21.63 1.08
N GLY A 2 3.15 20.59 0.26
CA GLY A 2 2.38 20.73 -0.98
C GLY A 2 0.95 20.30 -0.66
N ASP A 3 0.04 21.26 -0.60
CA ASP A 3 -1.39 20.96 -0.49
C ASP A 3 -1.78 20.15 -1.73
N PHE A 4 -2.24 18.91 -1.50
CA PHE A 4 -2.71 18.06 -2.58
C PHE A 4 -4.14 18.49 -2.92
N ILE A 5 -4.30 19.32 -3.95
CA ILE A 5 -5.61 19.60 -4.53
C ILE A 5 -6.04 18.33 -5.27
N LEU A 6 -7.03 17.62 -4.72
CA LEU A 6 -7.63 16.46 -5.37
C LEU A 6 -8.14 16.89 -6.75
N SER A 7 -7.47 16.46 -7.82
CA SER A 7 -7.87 16.87 -9.17
C SER A 7 -9.28 16.37 -9.49
N ASP A 8 -10.03 17.11 -10.30
CA ASP A 8 -11.37 16.72 -10.78
C ASP A 8 -11.40 15.30 -11.37
N ARG A 9 -10.26 14.84 -11.92
CA ARG A 9 -10.10 13.48 -12.41
C ARG A 9 -10.21 12.43 -11.30
N LEU A 10 -9.61 12.66 -10.13
CA LEU A 10 -9.69 11.71 -9.02
C LEU A 10 -11.11 11.64 -8.46
N VAL A 11 -11.78 12.78 -8.33
CA VAL A 11 -13.21 12.84 -7.94
C VAL A 11 -14.05 12.05 -8.93
N SER A 12 -13.84 12.23 -10.23
CA SER A 12 -14.57 11.50 -11.27
C SER A 12 -14.37 9.98 -11.20
N LEU A 13 -13.14 9.52 -10.90
CA LEU A 13 -12.83 8.10 -10.72
C LEU A 13 -13.45 7.51 -9.46
N LEU A 14 -13.51 8.28 -8.37
CA LEU A 14 -14.19 7.84 -7.14
C LEU A 14 -15.70 7.71 -7.39
N LEU A 15 -16.32 8.72 -8.02
CA LEU A 15 -17.75 8.68 -8.35
C LEU A 15 -18.11 7.52 -9.28
N ALA A 16 -17.29 7.22 -10.28
CA ALA A 16 -17.49 6.07 -11.15
C ALA A 16 -17.49 4.74 -10.38
N GLN A 17 -16.56 4.57 -9.43
CA GLN A 17 -16.50 3.38 -8.58
C GLN A 17 -17.71 3.26 -7.65
N LEU A 18 -18.16 4.38 -7.08
CA LEU A 18 -19.35 4.42 -6.22
C LEU A 18 -20.65 4.13 -6.98
N SER A 19 -20.74 4.58 -8.24
CA SER A 19 -21.89 4.32 -9.09
C SER A 19 -22.05 2.82 -9.39
N GLU A 20 -20.94 2.10 -9.58
CA GLU A 20 -20.93 0.66 -9.85
C GLU A 20 -21.03 -0.19 -8.58
N THR A 21 -20.46 0.29 -7.46
CA THR A 21 -20.47 -0.46 -6.19
C THR A 21 -20.68 0.50 -5.02
N PRO A 22 -21.93 0.79 -4.65
CA PRO A 22 -22.26 1.75 -3.58
C PRO A 22 -21.65 1.39 -2.22
N MET A 23 -21.40 0.10 -1.96
CA MET A 23 -20.73 -0.37 -0.74
C MET A 23 -19.30 0.13 -0.59
N LEU A 24 -18.64 0.59 -1.66
CA LEU A 24 -17.30 1.19 -1.56
C LEU A 24 -17.31 2.54 -0.84
N ALA A 25 -18.47 3.19 -0.66
CA ALA A 25 -18.59 4.45 0.07
C ALA A 25 -17.95 4.35 1.46
N THR A 26 -18.28 3.31 2.23
CA THR A 26 -17.72 3.14 3.58
C THR A 26 -16.22 2.86 3.57
N VAL A 27 -15.68 2.27 2.50
CA VAL A 27 -14.23 2.04 2.35
C VAL A 27 -13.51 3.35 2.07
N PHE A 28 -14.08 4.20 1.21
CA PHE A 28 -13.50 5.52 0.94
C PHE A 28 -13.62 6.47 2.12
N ASP A 29 -14.73 6.42 2.87
CA ASP A 29 -14.89 7.20 4.10
C ASP A 29 -13.80 6.84 5.11
N ASP A 30 -13.52 5.56 5.33
CA ASP A 30 -12.45 5.09 6.24
C ASP A 30 -11.05 5.45 5.71
N LEU A 31 -10.80 5.30 4.41
CA LEU A 31 -9.50 5.61 3.80
C LEU A 31 -9.17 7.12 3.82
N LEU A 32 -10.19 7.97 3.81
CA LEU A 32 -10.06 9.43 3.84
C LEU A 32 -10.18 9.99 5.27
N ASP A 33 -10.49 9.15 6.26
CA ASP A 33 -10.53 9.55 7.68
C ASP A 33 -9.11 9.61 8.26
N PRO A 34 -8.66 10.77 8.78
CA PRO A 34 -7.35 10.91 9.42
C PRO A 34 -7.22 10.15 10.77
N ALA A 35 -8.30 9.60 11.33
CA ALA A 35 -8.26 8.83 12.57
C ALA A 35 -8.19 7.31 12.35
N GLY A 36 -8.17 6.85 11.08
CA GLY A 36 -8.29 5.44 10.69
C GLY A 36 -6.97 4.75 10.33
N SER A 37 -7.08 3.61 9.63
CA SER A 37 -5.90 2.92 9.08
C SER A 37 -5.41 3.63 7.81
N GLU A 38 -4.21 4.20 7.89
CA GLU A 38 -3.63 4.93 6.76
C GLU A 38 -2.73 4.04 5.90
N LEU A 39 -2.60 4.43 4.63
CA LEU A 39 -1.68 3.79 3.68
C LEU A 39 -0.27 4.37 3.83
N TYR A 40 0.67 3.55 4.27
CA TYR A 40 2.07 3.92 4.43
C TYR A 40 2.98 3.23 3.41
N ALA A 41 4.05 3.93 3.02
CA ALA A 41 5.19 3.36 2.31
C ALA A 41 6.38 3.20 3.27
N LYS A 42 6.52 2.01 3.88
CA LYS A 42 7.54 1.72 4.88
C LYS A 42 8.74 1.02 4.24
N HIS A 43 9.96 1.24 4.75
CA HIS A 43 11.18 0.61 4.20
C HIS A 43 11.07 -0.93 4.17
N ALA A 44 11.46 -1.54 3.05
CA ALA A 44 11.36 -2.99 2.85
C ALA A 44 12.14 -3.82 3.87
N THR A 45 13.25 -3.26 4.39
CA THR A 45 14.09 -3.87 5.43
C THR A 45 13.37 -4.13 6.75
N ARG A 46 12.18 -3.53 6.96
CA ARG A 46 11.32 -3.80 8.12
C ARG A 46 10.60 -5.16 8.04
N TYR A 47 10.53 -5.76 6.85
CA TYR A 47 9.75 -6.97 6.57
C TYR A 47 10.61 -8.13 6.09
N VAL A 48 11.64 -7.85 5.30
CA VAL A 48 12.48 -8.86 4.66
C VAL A 48 13.95 -8.43 4.64
N GLY A 49 14.85 -9.40 4.56
CA GLY A 49 16.27 -9.13 4.34
C GLY A 49 16.50 -8.49 2.97
N ALA A 50 17.39 -7.49 2.93
CA ALA A 50 17.73 -6.80 1.69
C ALA A 50 18.32 -7.77 0.64
N ASP A 51 17.92 -7.58 -0.61
CA ASP A 51 18.44 -8.25 -1.81
C ASP A 51 18.31 -9.78 -1.78
N GLN A 52 17.43 -10.31 -0.94
CA GLN A 52 17.13 -11.74 -0.85
C GLN A 52 15.83 -12.06 -1.62
N PRO A 53 15.82 -13.12 -2.45
CA PRO A 53 14.61 -13.59 -3.10
C PRO A 53 13.56 -13.98 -2.05
N THR A 54 12.35 -13.44 -2.19
CA THR A 54 11.19 -13.77 -1.36
C THR A 54 9.93 -13.85 -2.23
N THR A 55 8.76 -13.94 -1.59
CA THR A 55 7.46 -13.86 -2.27
C THR A 55 6.59 -12.78 -1.65
N PHE A 56 5.57 -12.33 -2.39
CA PHE A 56 4.60 -11.42 -1.80
C PHE A 56 3.83 -12.04 -0.62
N ALA A 57 3.61 -13.36 -0.62
CA ALA A 57 3.04 -14.07 0.53
C ALA A 57 3.90 -13.90 1.80
N ALA A 58 5.22 -13.98 1.68
CA ALA A 58 6.13 -13.77 2.80
C ALA A 58 6.11 -12.32 3.29
N LEU A 59 6.02 -11.34 2.38
CA LEU A 59 5.83 -9.93 2.75
C LEU A 59 4.53 -9.71 3.53
N VAL A 60 3.45 -10.35 3.09
CA VAL A 60 2.15 -10.29 3.77
C VAL A 60 2.24 -10.90 5.16
N ALA A 61 2.89 -12.06 5.31
CA ALA A 61 3.08 -12.69 6.61
C ALA A 61 3.94 -11.82 7.55
N ALA A 62 5.00 -11.20 7.03
CA ALA A 62 5.86 -10.29 7.79
C ALA A 62 5.13 -9.02 8.24
N ALA A 63 4.30 -8.43 7.37
CA ALA A 63 3.46 -7.29 7.74
C ALA A 63 2.39 -7.68 8.77
N GLN A 64 1.74 -8.83 8.58
CA GLN A 64 0.74 -9.33 9.51
C GLN A 64 1.32 -9.57 10.91
N ALA A 65 2.55 -10.09 11.01
CA ALA A 65 3.24 -10.26 12.29
C ALA A 65 3.47 -8.94 13.05
N ARG A 66 3.34 -7.80 12.37
CA ARG A 66 3.44 -6.45 12.92
C ARG A 66 2.08 -5.77 13.11
N GLY A 67 0.98 -6.48 12.84
CA GLY A 67 -0.37 -5.89 12.85
C GLY A 67 -0.66 -5.00 11.64
N GLU A 68 0.10 -5.16 10.55
CA GLU A 68 -0.02 -4.35 9.34
C GLU A 68 -0.54 -5.20 8.17
N ILE A 69 -1.14 -4.56 7.17
CA ILE A 69 -1.69 -5.25 5.99
C ILE A 69 -0.89 -4.85 4.75
N ALA A 70 -0.02 -5.72 4.26
CA ALA A 70 0.70 -5.48 3.01
C ALA A 70 -0.23 -5.56 1.79
N VAL A 71 -0.23 -4.48 1.00
CA VAL A 71 -1.02 -4.36 -0.23
C VAL A 71 -0.17 -4.29 -1.49
N GLY A 72 1.14 -4.08 -1.34
CA GLY A 72 2.03 -3.98 -2.49
C GLY A 72 3.45 -3.58 -2.10
N PHE A 73 4.25 -3.21 -3.09
CA PHE A 73 5.61 -2.71 -2.91
C PHE A 73 5.98 -1.70 -4.01
N ARG A 74 7.01 -0.91 -3.74
CA ARG A 74 7.58 0.08 -4.65
C ARG A 74 9.09 -0.07 -4.72
N HIS A 75 9.62 -0.17 -5.93
CA HIS A 75 11.05 -0.11 -6.17
C HIS A 75 11.54 1.34 -6.18
N GLY A 76 12.50 1.66 -5.32
CA GLY A 76 12.98 3.03 -5.10
C GLY A 76 13.77 3.59 -6.29
N ASP A 77 14.48 2.73 -7.01
CA ASP A 77 15.29 3.07 -8.18
C ASP A 77 14.44 3.39 -9.43
N ARG A 78 13.33 2.68 -9.60
CA ARG A 78 12.46 2.74 -10.78
C ARG A 78 11.20 3.58 -10.57
N GLY A 79 10.86 3.90 -9.32
CA GLY A 79 9.56 4.47 -8.95
C GLY A 79 8.37 3.56 -9.28
N GLN A 80 8.63 2.30 -9.65
CA GLN A 80 7.59 1.36 -10.07
C GLN A 80 6.85 0.84 -8.85
N THR A 81 5.54 1.04 -8.83
CA THR A 81 4.65 0.59 -7.76
C THR A 81 3.80 -0.57 -8.26
N THR A 82 3.72 -1.64 -7.48
CA THR A 82 2.86 -2.80 -7.76
C THR A 82 1.94 -3.03 -6.59
N ILE A 83 0.63 -2.93 -6.84
CA ILE A 83 -0.44 -3.16 -5.87
C ILE A 83 -1.13 -4.48 -6.19
N ASN A 84 -1.47 -5.23 -5.15
CA ASN A 84 -2.08 -6.56 -5.21
C ASN A 84 -1.36 -7.56 -6.15
N PRO A 85 -0.03 -7.75 -6.03
CA PRO A 85 0.66 -8.77 -6.81
C PRO A 85 0.20 -10.18 -6.40
N PRO A 86 0.32 -11.18 -7.28
CA PRO A 86 0.04 -12.57 -6.94
C PRO A 86 0.88 -13.02 -5.73
N LYS A 87 0.28 -13.80 -4.82
CA LYS A 87 0.96 -14.26 -3.58
C LYS A 87 2.26 -15.02 -3.86
N ALA A 88 2.30 -15.81 -4.94
CA ALA A 88 3.45 -16.58 -5.36
C ALA A 88 4.47 -15.77 -6.20
N MET A 89 4.20 -14.50 -6.50
CA MET A 89 5.12 -13.67 -7.29
C MET A 89 6.45 -13.54 -6.53
N PRO A 90 7.58 -13.86 -7.17
CA PRO A 90 8.89 -13.62 -6.59
C PRO A 90 9.13 -12.11 -6.49
N VAL A 91 9.67 -11.68 -5.35
CA VAL A 91 10.00 -10.29 -5.07
C VAL A 91 11.40 -10.25 -4.49
N THR A 92 12.23 -9.33 -4.97
CA THR A 92 13.53 -9.02 -4.38
C THR A 92 13.54 -7.53 -4.09
N LEU A 93 13.62 -7.15 -2.82
CA LEU A 93 13.60 -5.76 -2.38
C LEU A 93 14.94 -5.35 -1.79
N GLY A 94 15.47 -4.22 -2.27
CA GLY A 94 16.69 -3.61 -1.75
C GLY A 94 16.42 -2.57 -0.64
N PRO A 95 17.48 -1.93 -0.10
CA PRO A 95 17.36 -0.93 0.98
C PRO A 95 16.56 0.33 0.61
N GLY A 96 16.53 0.68 -0.69
CA GLY A 96 15.77 1.83 -1.21
C GLY A 96 14.29 1.52 -1.50
N ASP A 97 13.89 0.26 -1.40
CA ASP A 97 12.54 -0.18 -1.74
C ASP A 97 11.60 -0.07 -0.54
N GLN A 98 10.31 -0.01 -0.83
CA GLN A 98 9.27 0.18 0.17
C GLN A 98 8.16 -0.84 0.02
N VAL A 99 7.61 -1.27 1.14
CA VAL A 99 6.38 -2.06 1.19
C VAL A 99 5.23 -1.12 1.49
N LEU A 100 4.16 -1.26 0.72
CA LEU A 100 2.93 -0.51 0.91
C LEU A 100 2.05 -1.28 1.89
N VAL A 101 1.71 -0.66 3.02
CA VAL A 101 0.92 -1.29 4.08
C VAL A 101 -0.19 -0.38 4.57
N PHE A 102 -1.32 -0.96 4.95
CA PHE A 102 -2.26 -0.31 5.86
C PHE A 102 -1.83 -0.55 7.30
N ALA A 103 -1.81 0.51 8.10
CA ALA A 103 -1.49 0.46 9.53
C ALA A 103 -2.25 1.55 10.29
N ALA A 104 -2.59 1.30 11.55
CA ALA A 104 -3.25 2.27 12.41
C ALA A 104 -2.34 3.42 12.87
N ASP A 105 -1.01 3.24 12.80
CA ASP A 105 -0.02 4.23 13.25
C ASP A 105 1.29 4.18 12.43
N ALA A 106 1.90 5.35 12.24
CA ALA A 106 3.18 5.56 11.59
C ALA A 106 4.37 5.16 12.49
N THR A 107 4.47 3.89 12.91
CA THR A 107 5.67 3.35 13.60
C THR A 107 6.58 2.58 12.66
#